data_AF-A0A835Z4F2-F1
#
_entry.id   AF-A0A835Z4F2-F1
#
_cell.length_a   1.000
_cell.length_b   1.000
_cell.length_c   1.000
_cell.angle_alpha   90.00
_cell.angle_beta   90.00
_cell.angle_gamma   90.00
#
_symmetry.space_group_name_H-M   'P 1'
#
loop_
_entity.id
_entity.type
_entity.pdbx_description
1 polymer ?
#
loop_
_entity_poly.entity_id
_entity_poly.type
_entity_poly.pdbx_seq_one_letter_code
_entity_poly.pdbx_strand_id
1 'polypeptide(L)'
;MRSTALVASVTLAAAAAAAYDCDVGCPTTWDPVCGAGGVTYTNECVATCQDVVIAKQGKCGQPSRSLGDDDRHATSAPSRIREDGIVTRAVSR
;
A
#
# COMPACT_ATOMS: atom_id res chain seq x y z
N MET A 1 53.27 24.87 24.33
CA MET A 1 52.16 24.21 25.07
C MET A 1 50.90 24.44 24.26
N ARG A 2 50.28 23.36 23.79
CA ARG A 2 49.09 23.37 22.93
C ARG A 2 47.87 23.73 23.79
N SER A 3 47.32 24.92 23.63
CA SER A 3 46.00 25.27 24.18
C SER A 3 45.01 25.40 23.03
N THR A 4 44.55 24.27 22.51
CA THR A 4 43.43 24.17 21.59
C THR A 4 42.14 24.24 22.42
N ALA A 5 41.44 25.36 22.38
CA ALA A 5 40.15 25.53 23.02
C ALA A 5 39.07 25.86 21.99
N LEU A 6 37.91 25.21 22.19
CA LEU A 6 36.56 25.55 21.76
C LEU A 6 36.08 25.02 20.40
N VAL A 7 35.57 23.78 20.48
CA VAL A 7 34.27 23.33 19.92
C VAL A 7 33.66 24.19 18.80
N ALA A 8 33.92 23.80 17.55
CA ALA A 8 32.97 24.02 16.47
C ALA A 8 32.03 22.82 16.41
N SER A 9 30.91 22.96 17.13
CA SER A 9 29.60 22.37 16.83
C SER A 9 29.62 21.08 16.00
N VAL A 10 29.51 19.95 16.69
CA VAL A 10 29.07 18.69 16.11
C VAL A 10 27.69 18.93 15.49
N THR A 11 27.64 19.27 14.21
CA THR A 11 26.44 19.03 13.39
C THR A 11 26.64 17.72 12.66
N LEU A 12 26.96 16.66 13.40
CA LEU A 12 26.62 15.33 12.95
C LEU A 12 25.12 15.15 13.23
N ALA A 13 24.29 15.90 12.51
CA ALA A 13 22.93 15.46 12.24
C ALA A 13 23.03 14.29 11.25
N ALA A 14 23.65 13.20 11.69
CA ALA A 14 23.33 11.91 11.14
C ALA A 14 21.92 11.64 11.66
N ALA A 15 20.92 11.96 10.84
CA ALA A 15 19.65 11.25 10.91
C ALA A 15 19.97 9.80 10.58
N ALA A 16 20.50 9.08 11.56
CA ALA A 16 20.52 7.64 11.57
C ALA A 16 19.06 7.23 11.74
N ALA A 17 18.31 7.29 10.64
CA ALA A 17 17.26 6.33 10.43
C ALA A 17 17.98 4.98 10.44
N ALA A 18 18.14 4.40 11.63
CA ALA A 18 18.50 3.00 11.75
C ALA A 18 17.52 2.30 10.83
N ALA A 19 18.03 1.76 9.72
CA ALA A 19 17.24 1.08 8.72
C ALA A 19 16.73 -0.20 9.37
N TYR A 20 15.65 -0.07 10.15
CA TYR A 20 14.92 -1.21 10.65
C TYR A 20 14.29 -1.88 9.43
N ASP A 21 14.71 -3.11 9.17
CA ASP A 21 14.24 -3.87 8.02
C ASP A 21 12.83 -4.37 8.30
N CYS A 22 11.85 -3.63 7.78
CA CYS A 22 10.44 -3.97 7.87
C CYS A 22 10.11 -5.32 7.21
N ASP A 23 10.93 -5.80 6.27
CA ASP A 23 10.72 -7.08 5.60
C ASP A 23 11.07 -8.27 6.51
N VAL A 24 11.98 -8.09 7.48
CA VAL A 24 12.35 -9.12 8.47
C VAL A 24 11.52 -9.02 9.75
N GLY A 25 11.10 -7.81 10.12
CA GLY A 25 10.33 -7.54 11.34
C GLY A 25 8.84 -7.85 11.27
N CYS A 26 8.27 -7.90 10.06
CA CYS A 26 6.85 -8.09 9.85
C CYS A 26 6.50 -9.48 9.28
N PRO A 27 5.29 -9.99 9.56
CA PRO A 27 4.81 -11.20 8.90
C PRO A 27 4.70 -10.97 7.39
N THR A 28 4.90 -12.03 6.61
CA THR A 28 4.76 -12.00 5.15
C THR A 28 3.31 -12.20 4.68
N THR A 29 2.35 -12.14 5.61
CA THR A 29 0.92 -12.25 5.32
C THR A 29 0.47 -11.11 4.42
N TRP A 30 -0.28 -11.48 3.39
CA TRP A 30 -0.86 -10.54 2.44
C TRP A 30 -2.19 -10.01 2.95
N ASP A 31 -2.18 -8.80 3.50
CA ASP A 31 -3.39 -8.08 3.94
C ASP A 31 -3.23 -6.59 3.59
N PRO A 32 -3.40 -6.22 2.30
CA PRO A 32 -2.86 -4.98 1.79
C PRO A 32 -3.56 -3.77 2.37
N VAL A 33 -2.79 -2.72 2.66
CA VAL A 33 -3.30 -1.42 3.13
C VAL A 33 -2.86 -0.31 2.19
N CYS A 34 -3.65 0.75 2.12
CA CYS A 34 -3.33 1.93 1.34
C CYS A 34 -2.86 3.05 2.26
N GLY A 35 -1.60 3.43 2.14
CA GLY A 35 -1.04 4.57 2.87
C GLY A 35 -1.54 5.91 2.34
N ALA A 36 -1.40 6.96 3.15
CA ALA A 36 -1.79 8.33 2.79
C ALA A 36 -1.06 8.86 1.54
N GLY A 37 0.11 8.32 1.21
CA GLY A 37 0.84 8.63 -0.02
C GLY A 37 0.34 7.93 -1.29
N GLY A 38 -0.75 7.16 -1.22
CA GLY A 38 -1.26 6.39 -2.37
C GLY A 38 -0.43 5.14 -2.69
N VAL A 39 0.46 4.74 -1.78
CA VAL A 39 1.28 3.53 -1.88
C VAL A 39 0.57 2.37 -1.19
N THR A 40 0.58 1.20 -1.83
CA THR A 40 0.03 -0.03 -1.25
C THR A 40 1.13 -0.78 -0.50
N TYR A 41 0.87 -1.10 0.76
CA TYR A 41 1.76 -1.90 1.60
C TYR A 41 1.21 -3.32 1.72
N THR A 42 2.10 -4.31 1.81
CA THR A 42 1.78 -5.74 1.93
C THR A 42 0.85 -6.02 3.11
N ASN A 43 1.09 -5.33 4.23
CA ASN A 43 0.24 -5.35 5.41
C ASN A 43 0.43 -4.10 6.28
N GLU A 44 -0.44 -3.95 7.28
CA GLU A 44 -0.40 -2.87 8.28
C GLU A 44 0.91 -2.81 9.06
N CYS A 45 1.54 -3.96 9.35
CA CYS A 45 2.84 -3.99 10.03
C CYS A 45 3.90 -3.26 9.21
N VAL A 46 4.02 -3.58 7.92
CA VAL A 46 5.01 -2.94 7.03
C VAL A 46 4.75 -1.45 6.88
N ALA A 47 3.48 -1.03 6.77
CA ALA A 47 3.13 0.40 6.69
C ALA A 47 3.52 1.15 7.97
N THR A 48 3.16 0.61 9.15
CA THR A 48 3.46 1.22 10.45
C THR A 48 4.96 1.25 10.72
N CYS A 49 5.66 0.19 10.33
CA CYS A 49 7.12 0.09 10.44
C CYS A 49 7.85 1.18 9.67
N GLN A 50 7.29 1.64 8.55
CA GLN A 50 7.81 2.75 7.75
C GLN A 50 7.24 4.12 8.15
N ASP A 51 6.58 4.22 9.31
CA ASP A 51 5.90 5.41 9.82
C ASP A 51 4.86 5.99 8.85
N VAL A 52 4.18 5.12 8.09
CA VAL A 52 3.19 5.52 7.10
C VAL A 52 1.79 5.50 7.70
N VAL A 53 1.11 6.64 7.63
CA VAL A 53 -0.31 6.74 8.00
C VAL A 53 -1.16 5.93 7.04
N ILE A 54 -1.91 4.96 7.55
CA ILE A 54 -2.85 4.15 6.77
C ILE A 54 -4.11 4.99 6.48
N ALA A 55 -4.40 5.21 5.20
CA ALA A 55 -5.57 5.95 4.76
C ALA A 55 -6.80 5.06 4.62
N LYS A 56 -6.64 3.83 4.12
CA LYS A 56 -7.72 2.84 4.05
C LYS A 56 -7.21 1.41 4.04
N GLN A 57 -8.08 0.50 4.46
CA GLN A 57 -7.90 -0.94 4.29
C GLN A 57 -8.04 -1.32 2.80
N GLY A 58 -7.25 -2.31 2.37
CA GLY A 58 -7.15 -2.72 0.97
C GLY A 58 -6.13 -1.90 0.16
N LYS A 59 -5.86 -2.36 -1.06
CA LYS A 59 -4.91 -1.71 -1.98
C LYS A 59 -5.33 -0.29 -2.37
N CYS A 60 -4.36 0.54 -2.70
CA CYS A 60 -4.63 1.80 -3.39
C CYS A 60 -5.27 1.57 -4.77
N GLY A 61 -6.14 2.48 -5.20
CA GLY A 61 -6.87 2.36 -6.47
C GLY A 61 -7.97 1.29 -6.52
N GLN A 62 -8.15 0.49 -5.46
CA GLN A 62 -9.29 -0.42 -5.35
C GLN A 62 -10.40 0.20 -4.48
N PRO A 63 -11.68 0.00 -4.82
CA PRO A 63 -12.77 0.33 -3.92
C PRO A 63 -12.59 -0.48 -2.65
N SER A 64 -12.80 0.15 -1.49
CA SER A 64 -12.80 -0.53 -0.19
C SER A 64 -13.88 -1.60 -0.26
N ARG A 65 -13.47 -2.86 -0.45
CA ARG A 65 -14.40 -3.98 -0.41
C ARG A 65 -14.86 -4.10 1.03
N SER A 66 -16.00 -3.48 1.33
CA SER A 66 -16.83 -3.82 2.45
C SER A 66 -16.97 -5.34 2.45
N LEU A 67 -16.47 -5.99 3.51
CA LEU A 67 -16.71 -7.41 3.77
C LEU A 67 -18.23 -7.59 3.86
N GLY A 68 -18.83 -8.01 2.75
CA GLY A 68 -20.29 -8.01 2.55
C GLY A 68 -20.75 -7.86 1.10
N ASP A 69 -19.86 -7.63 0.14
CA ASP A 69 -20.24 -7.56 -1.27
C ASP A 69 -19.92 -8.87 -2.00
N ASP A 70 -20.94 -9.73 -2.11
CA ASP A 70 -20.93 -10.95 -2.94
C ASP A 70 -20.32 -10.68 -4.32
N ASP A 71 -19.32 -11.49 -4.67
CA ASP A 71 -18.53 -11.52 -5.90
C ASP A 71 -19.13 -10.83 -7.15
N ARG A 72 -19.02 -9.50 -7.20
CA ARG A 72 -19.12 -8.74 -8.45
C ARG A 72 -17.78 -8.09 -8.73
N HIS A 73 -16.78 -8.94 -9.00
CA HIS A 73 -15.70 -8.56 -9.89
C HIS A 73 -16.32 -8.35 -11.29
N ALA A 74 -16.97 -7.20 -11.46
CA ALA A 74 -17.41 -6.73 -12.76
C ALA A 74 -16.15 -6.39 -13.57
N THR A 75 -15.57 -7.41 -14.18
CA THR A 75 -14.99 -7.21 -15.50
C THR A 75 -16.06 -6.49 -16.32
N SER A 76 -15.63 -5.38 -16.88
CA SER A 76 -16.43 -4.34 -17.50
C SER A 76 -17.22 -4.85 -18.70
N ALA A 77 -18.35 -5.53 -18.44
CA ALA A 77 -19.57 -5.58 -19.24
C ALA A 77 -20.57 -6.49 -18.52
N PRO A 78 -21.81 -6.05 -18.23
CA PRO A 78 -22.86 -7.03 -17.96
C PRO A 78 -23.04 -7.84 -19.24
N SER A 79 -22.63 -9.11 -19.21
CA SER A 79 -23.07 -10.11 -20.18
C SER A 79 -24.59 -10.12 -20.14
N ARG A 80 -25.25 -9.38 -21.03
CA ARG A 80 -26.69 -9.51 -21.26
C ARG A 80 -26.89 -10.89 -21.89
N ILE A 81 -27.08 -11.90 -21.05
CA ILE A 81 -27.65 -13.17 -21.47
C ILE A 81 -29.03 -12.81 -22.01
N ARG A 82 -29.26 -12.92 -23.32
CA ARG A 82 -30.64 -13.01 -23.83
C ARG A 82 -31.20 -14.36 -23.39
N GLU A 83 -32.52 -14.50 -23.29
CA GLU A 83 -33.17 -15.72 -22.77
C GLU A 83 -32.85 -17.00 -23.59
N ASP A 84 -32.18 -16.86 -24.74
CA ASP A 84 -31.62 -17.91 -25.60
C ASP A 84 -30.17 -18.35 -25.31
N GLY A 85 -29.48 -17.76 -24.32
CA GLY A 85 -28.22 -18.31 -23.78
C GLY A 85 -26.98 -18.20 -24.67
N ILE A 86 -27.02 -17.50 -25.80
CA ILE A 86 -25.87 -17.37 -26.72
C ILE A 86 -25.10 -16.07 -26.46
N VAL A 87 -23.78 -16.19 -26.21
CA VAL A 87 -22.87 -15.04 -26.04
C VAL A 87 -22.45 -14.50 -27.41
N THR A 88 -23.16 -13.51 -27.94
CA THR A 88 -22.69 -12.78 -29.13
C THR A 88 -21.69 -11.71 -28.72
N ARG A 89 -20.44 -11.83 -29.18
CA ARG A 89 -19.40 -10.82 -28.95
C ARG A 89 -19.81 -9.50 -29.61
N ALA A 90 -20.14 -8.49 -28.81
CA ALA A 90 -20.38 -7.13 -29.29
C ALA A 90 -19.05 -6.54 -29.77
N VAL A 91 -18.85 -6.47 -31.09
CA VAL A 91 -17.79 -5.65 -31.66
C VAL A 91 -18.32 -4.22 -31.72
N SER A 92 -17.85 -3.37 -30.81
CA SER A 92 -18.04 -1.91 -30.96
C SER A 92 -17.28 -1.46 -32.21
N ARG A 93 -17.94 -0.66 -33.04
CA ARG A 93 -17.41 -0.12 -34.30
C ARG A 93 -16.12 0.66 -34.12
#